data_AF-A0A2W4I614-F1
#
_entry.id   AF-A0A2W4I614-F1
#
_cell.length_a   1.000
_cell.length_b   1.000
_cell.length_c   1.000
_cell.angle_alpha   90.00
_cell.angle_beta   90.00
_cell.angle_gamma   90.00
#
_symmetry.space_group_name_H-M   'P 1'
#
loop_
_entity.id
_entity.type
_entity.pdbx_description
1 polymer ?
#
loop_
_entity_poly.entity_id
_entity_poly.type
_entity_poly.pdbx_seq_one_letter_code
_entity_poly.pdbx_strand_id
1 'polypeptide(L)'
;MPVGADPAKTTSNDGFERPYGYFTPMILDTVKANDDQRRKITAIVEELRPTIEPLRKKFKEKQTLFLSGMASGASAEDLLCAQRELGQIRGEINDQYLLMRLRVRKLLQPAQQELYDDFLAKQGWMKKNKK
;
A
#
# COMPACT_ATOMS: atom_id res chain seq x y z
N MET A 1 -16.83 -1.94 -38.28
CA MET A 1 -17.39 -1.16 -37.15
C MET A 1 -16.71 -1.65 -35.87
N PRO A 2 -15.78 -0.90 -35.25
CA PRO A 2 -15.17 -1.36 -34.02
C PRO A 2 -16.16 -1.19 -32.85
N VAL A 3 -16.37 -2.30 -32.14
CA VAL A 3 -17.20 -2.42 -30.94
C VAL A 3 -16.49 -1.73 -29.78
N GLY A 4 -17.25 -0.94 -29.03
CA GLY A 4 -16.78 -0.05 -27.98
C GLY A 4 -15.90 -0.74 -26.93
N ALA A 5 -14.82 -0.06 -26.57
CA ALA A 5 -14.06 -0.37 -25.37
C ALA A 5 -14.84 0.14 -24.15
N ASP A 6 -15.23 -0.78 -23.27
CA ASP A 6 -15.76 -0.50 -21.93
C ASP A 6 -14.77 0.38 -21.12
N PRO A 7 -15.16 1.58 -20.66
CA PRO A 7 -14.31 2.43 -19.83
C PRO A 7 -14.24 1.98 -18.35
N ALA A 8 -14.80 0.83 -17.98
CA ALA A 8 -14.99 0.42 -16.57
C ALA A 8 -13.88 -0.49 -16.00
N LYS A 9 -12.64 -0.39 -16.48
CA LYS A 9 -11.47 -0.98 -15.80
C LYS A 9 -10.36 0.04 -15.63
N THR A 10 -10.69 1.16 -14.97
CA THR A 10 -9.66 1.89 -14.22
C THR A 10 -9.21 0.95 -13.10
N THR A 11 -8.09 0.27 -13.30
CA THR A 11 -7.39 -0.46 -12.26
C THR A 11 -6.95 0.54 -11.18
N SER A 12 -7.85 0.91 -10.28
CA SER A 12 -7.52 1.54 -9.01
C SER A 12 -6.83 0.49 -8.15
N ASN A 13 -5.61 0.13 -8.54
CA ASN A 13 -4.72 -0.76 -7.81
C ASN A 13 -4.02 0.01 -6.68
N ASP A 14 -4.67 1.03 -6.13
CA ASP A 14 -4.21 1.71 -4.93
C ASP A 14 -4.67 0.86 -3.76
N GLY A 15 -3.76 0.06 -3.20
CA GLY A 15 -3.98 -0.83 -2.05
C GLY A 15 -4.42 -0.12 -0.76
N PHE A 16 -4.97 1.09 -0.86
CA PHE A 16 -5.48 1.94 0.21
C PHE A 16 -6.99 1.81 0.43
N GLU A 17 -7.70 0.90 -0.25
CA GLU A 17 -9.10 0.60 0.08
C GLU A 17 -9.25 -0.33 1.29
N ARG A 18 -8.27 -1.20 1.56
CA ARG A 18 -8.35 -2.21 2.64
C ARG A 18 -7.91 -1.64 3.98
N PRO A 19 -8.55 -1.95 5.12
CA PRO A 19 -8.15 -1.38 6.42
C PRO A 19 -6.67 -1.58 6.73
N TYR A 20 -6.08 -0.67 7.51
CA TYR A 20 -4.68 -0.79 7.91
C TYR A 20 -4.47 -2.09 8.70
N GLY A 21 -3.36 -2.80 8.41
CA GLY A 21 -3.09 -4.11 9.00
C GLY A 21 -3.87 -5.29 8.40
N TYR A 22 -4.66 -5.10 7.33
CA TYR A 22 -5.42 -6.18 6.67
C TYR A 22 -4.55 -7.40 6.31
N PHE A 23 -3.31 -7.17 5.86
CA PHE A 23 -2.41 -8.25 5.46
C PHE A 23 -1.63 -8.87 6.61
N THR A 24 -1.67 -8.30 7.82
CA THR A 24 -0.88 -8.77 8.95
C THR A 24 -1.17 -10.24 9.29
N PRO A 25 -2.44 -10.69 9.42
CA PRO A 25 -2.73 -12.11 9.67
C PRO A 25 -2.19 -13.03 8.56
N MET A 26 -2.37 -12.63 7.30
CA MET A 26 -1.88 -13.39 6.14
C MET A 26 -0.35 -13.52 6.13
N ILE A 27 0.37 -12.46 6.51
CA ILE A 27 1.83 -12.48 6.64
C ILE A 27 2.23 -13.48 7.74
N LEU A 28 1.62 -13.39 8.92
CA LEU A 28 1.94 -14.25 10.06
C LEU A 28 1.73 -15.74 9.73
N ASP A 29 0.66 -16.06 9.02
CA ASP A 29 0.36 -17.43 8.60
C ASP A 29 1.30 -17.90 7.49
N THR A 30 1.62 -17.04 6.51
CA THR A 30 2.52 -17.38 5.40
C THR A 30 3.92 -17.72 5.87
N VAL A 31 4.47 -16.93 6.81
CA VAL A 31 5.82 -17.15 7.34
C VAL A 31 5.86 -18.18 8.47
N LYS A 32 4.69 -18.75 8.83
CA LYS A 32 4.53 -19.65 9.99
C LYS A 32 5.16 -19.06 11.25
N ALA A 33 4.82 -17.81 11.56
CA ALA A 33 5.39 -17.09 12.70
C ALA A 33 5.06 -17.80 14.02
N ASN A 34 6.07 -17.97 14.89
CA ASN A 34 5.88 -18.41 16.26
C ASN A 34 5.30 -17.29 17.14
N ASP A 35 4.93 -17.60 18.39
CA ASP A 35 4.24 -16.64 19.26
C ASP A 35 5.03 -15.35 19.53
N ASP A 36 6.35 -15.45 19.70
CA ASP A 36 7.23 -14.30 19.89
C ASP A 36 7.29 -13.43 18.62
N GLN A 37 7.43 -14.04 17.44
CA GLN A 37 7.39 -13.35 16.15
C GLN A 37 6.03 -12.70 15.91
N ARG A 38 4.93 -13.40 16.19
CA ARG A 38 3.56 -12.87 16.06
C ARG A 38 3.38 -11.62 16.92
N ARG A 39 3.83 -11.66 18.17
CA ARG A 39 3.75 -10.52 19.09
C ARG A 39 4.58 -9.33 18.59
N LYS A 40 5.83 -9.56 18.17
CA LYS A 40 6.73 -8.50 17.70
C LYS A 40 6.28 -7.89 16.36
N ILE A 41 5.80 -8.70 15.42
CA ILE A 41 5.26 -8.23 14.14
C ILE A 41 3.99 -7.40 14.36
N THR A 42 3.10 -7.85 15.25
CA THR A 42 1.89 -7.09 15.61
C THR A 42 2.26 -5.74 16.23
N ALA A 43 3.23 -5.72 17.14
CA ALA A 43 3.71 -4.48 17.75
C ALA A 43 4.27 -3.48 16.71
N ILE A 44 5.02 -3.94 15.70
CA ILE A 44 5.50 -3.09 14.61
C ILE A 44 4.32 -2.46 13.84
N VAL A 45 3.27 -3.25 13.56
CA VAL A 45 2.09 -2.76 12.85
C VAL A 45 1.36 -1.72 13.70
N GLU A 46 1.18 -1.97 14.99
CA GLU A 46 0.52 -1.02 15.90
C GLU A 46 1.31 0.27 16.10
N GLU A 47 2.65 0.19 16.17
CA GLU A 47 3.54 1.34 16.29
C GLU A 47 3.41 2.29 15.08
N LEU A 48 3.27 1.74 13.87
CA LEU A 48 3.17 2.53 12.64
C LEU A 48 1.73 2.94 12.30
N ARG A 49 0.72 2.35 12.95
CA ARG A 49 -0.71 2.70 12.79
C ARG A 49 -0.98 4.22 12.90
N PRO A 50 -0.55 4.91 13.99
CA PRO A 50 -0.84 6.34 14.15
C PRO A 50 -0.21 7.23 13.08
N THR A 51 0.81 6.75 12.36
CA THR A 51 1.42 7.48 11.25
C THR A 51 0.75 7.16 9.92
N ILE A 52 0.49 5.88 9.64
CA ILE A 52 -0.01 5.43 8.33
C ILE A 52 -1.51 5.71 8.16
N GLU A 53 -2.33 5.50 9.19
CA GLU A 53 -3.79 5.68 9.07
C GLU A 53 -4.20 7.11 8.71
N PRO A 54 -3.67 8.17 9.36
CA PRO A 54 -3.98 9.54 8.99
C PRO A 54 -3.52 9.89 7.57
N LEU A 55 -2.35 9.41 7.15
CA LEU A 55 -1.86 9.62 5.78
C LEU A 55 -2.79 8.99 4.74
N ARG A 56 -3.28 7.78 5.00
CA ARG A 56 -4.24 7.10 4.13
C ARG A 56 -5.57 7.84 4.05
N LYS A 57 -6.06 8.36 5.18
CA LYS A 57 -7.26 9.20 5.21
C LYS A 57 -7.06 10.47 4.38
N LYS A 58 -5.95 11.18 4.60
CA LYS A 58 -5.58 12.39 3.84
C LYS A 58 -5.45 12.11 2.34
N PHE A 59 -4.85 10.99 1.96
CA PHE A 59 -4.76 10.55 0.56
C PHE A 59 -6.14 10.37 -0.05
N LYS A 60 -7.05 9.66 0.62
CA LYS A 60 -8.41 9.41 0.13
C LYS A 60 -9.22 10.71 -0.01
N GLU A 61 -9.11 11.60 0.96
CA GLU A 61 -9.76 12.92 0.91
C GLU A 61 -9.26 13.74 -0.29
N LYS A 62 -7.93 13.83 -0.46
CA LYS A 62 -7.31 14.53 -1.60
C LYS A 62 -7.61 13.88 -2.94
N GLN A 63 -7.68 12.56 -2.98
CA GLN A 63 -8.01 11.81 -4.19
C GLN A 63 -9.46 12.09 -4.60
N THR A 64 -10.37 12.15 -3.62
CA THR A 64 -11.77 12.52 -3.86
C THR A 64 -11.86 13.94 -4.42
N LEU A 65 -11.14 14.90 -3.82
CA LEU A 65 -11.10 16.29 -4.30
C LEU A 65 -10.55 16.39 -5.72
N PHE A 66 -9.45 15.70 -6.02
CA PHE A 66 -8.86 15.66 -7.36
C PHE A 66 -9.85 15.11 -8.40
N LEU A 67 -10.48 13.97 -8.11
CA LEU A 67 -11.46 13.36 -9.01
C LEU A 67 -12.71 14.25 -9.19
N SER A 68 -13.19 14.89 -8.11
CA SER A 68 -14.29 15.86 -8.23
C SER A 68 -13.91 17.07 -9.07
N GLY A 69 -12.68 17.58 -8.93
CA GLY A 69 -12.19 18.71 -9.71
C GLY A 69 -12.05 18.36 -11.20
N MET A 70 -11.59 17.15 -11.51
CA MET A 70 -11.56 16.64 -12.89
C MET A 70 -12.97 16.59 -13.50
N ALA A 71 -13.97 16.18 -12.72
CA ALA A 71 -15.36 16.08 -13.18
C ALA A 71 -16.07 17.43 -13.31
N SER A 72 -15.74 18.40 -12.44
CA SER A 72 -16.36 19.72 -12.42
C SER A 72 -15.69 20.77 -13.32
N GLY A 73 -14.59 20.42 -13.99
CA GLY A 73 -13.83 21.34 -14.85
C GLY A 73 -12.95 22.33 -14.08
N ALA A 74 -12.36 21.90 -12.96
CA ALA A 74 -11.35 22.69 -12.25
C ALA A 74 -10.17 23.07 -13.17
N SER A 75 -9.45 24.13 -12.82
CA SER A 75 -8.33 24.59 -13.64
C SER A 75 -7.22 23.54 -13.70
N ALA A 76 -6.47 23.52 -14.81
CA ALA A 76 -5.34 22.62 -14.95
C ALA A 76 -4.27 22.87 -13.86
N GLU A 77 -4.09 24.11 -13.42
CA GLU A 77 -3.15 24.47 -12.35
C GLU A 77 -3.56 23.86 -11.01
N ASP A 78 -4.85 23.92 -10.66
CA ASP A 78 -5.38 23.33 -9.42
C ASP A 78 -5.22 21.81 -9.43
N LEU A 79 -5.51 21.18 -10.57
CA LEU A 79 -5.36 19.73 -10.75
C LEU A 79 -3.89 19.28 -10.67
N LEU A 80 -2.97 20.04 -11.26
CA LEU A 80 -1.53 19.78 -11.15
C LEU A 80 -1.03 19.92 -9.71
N CYS A 81 -1.51 20.93 -8.99
CA CYS A 81 -1.20 21.12 -7.58
C CYS A 81 -1.69 19.93 -6.73
N ALA A 82 -2.96 19.54 -6.89
CA ALA A 82 -3.55 18.40 -6.19
C ALA A 82 -2.84 17.08 -6.54
N GLN A 83 -2.46 16.88 -7.80
CA GLN A 83 -1.69 15.70 -8.24
C GLN A 83 -0.31 15.64 -7.57
N ARG A 84 0.37 16.78 -7.42
CA ARG A 84 1.67 16.85 -6.71
C ARG A 84 1.51 16.49 -5.23
N GLU A 85 0.49 17.01 -4.57
CA GLU A 85 0.19 16.67 -3.17
C GLU A 85 -0.13 15.18 -2.99
N LEU A 86 -0.92 14.60 -3.90
CA LEU A 86 -1.21 13.16 -3.91
C LEU A 86 0.07 12.33 -4.06
N GLY A 87 0.98 12.77 -4.93
CA GLY A 87 2.29 12.14 -5.11
C GLY A 87 3.13 12.15 -3.84
N GLN A 88 3.18 13.28 -3.12
CA GLN A 88 3.90 13.42 -1.85
C GLN A 88 3.33 12.48 -0.78
N ILE A 89 2.00 12.52 -0.56
CA ILE A 89 1.34 11.67 0.44
C ILE A 89 1.54 10.19 0.10
N ARG A 90 1.45 9.81 -1.18
CA ARG A 90 1.70 8.43 -1.61
C ARG A 90 3.14 8.00 -1.34
N GLY A 91 4.11 8.88 -1.57
CA GLY A 91 5.51 8.66 -1.22
C GLY A 91 5.69 8.35 0.26
N GLU A 92 5.16 9.22 1.13
CA GLU A 92 5.23 9.04 2.58
C GLU A 92 4.60 7.73 3.04
N ILE A 93 3.42 7.37 2.51
CA ILE A 93 2.76 6.09 2.84
C ILE A 93 3.65 4.90 2.42
N ASN A 94 4.23 4.96 1.22
CA ASN A 94 5.11 3.90 0.72
C ASN A 94 6.36 3.74 1.59
N ASP A 95 6.97 4.84 2.02
CA ASP A 95 8.15 4.83 2.90
C ASP A 95 7.83 4.16 4.24
N GLN A 96 6.68 4.47 4.83
CA GLN A 96 6.24 3.85 6.08
C GLN A 96 5.97 2.35 5.93
N TYR A 97 5.33 1.93 4.82
CA TYR A 97 5.15 0.51 4.54
C TYR A 97 6.46 -0.21 4.24
N LEU A 98 7.42 0.45 3.60
CA LEU A 98 8.75 -0.11 3.36
C LEU A 98 9.48 -0.32 4.69
N LEU A 99 9.46 0.68 5.57
CA LEU A 99 10.00 0.58 6.93
C LEU A 99 9.38 -0.59 7.70
N MET A 100 8.03 -0.70 7.67
CA MET A 100 7.31 -1.82 8.29
C MET A 100 7.84 -3.16 7.78
N ARG A 101 7.96 -3.31 6.45
CA ARG A 101 8.41 -4.57 5.84
C ARG A 101 9.84 -4.92 6.20
N LEU A 102 10.74 -3.94 6.25
CA LEU A 102 12.13 -4.14 6.67
C LEU A 102 12.21 -4.57 8.14
N ARG A 103 11.41 -3.94 9.02
CA ARG A 103 11.32 -4.32 10.44
C ARG A 103 10.79 -5.74 10.60
N VAL A 104 9.75 -6.12 9.85
CA VAL A 104 9.22 -7.50 9.84
C VAL A 104 10.28 -8.48 9.35
N ARG A 105 10.93 -8.21 8.21
CA ARG A 105 11.98 -9.08 7.65
C ARG A 105 13.10 -9.36 8.65
N LYS A 106 13.51 -8.37 9.45
CA LYS A 106 14.55 -8.50 10.48
C LYS A 106 14.20 -9.53 11.58
N LEU A 107 12.92 -9.81 11.81
CA LEU A 107 12.44 -10.78 12.80
C LEU A 107 12.32 -12.21 12.26
N LEU A 108 12.46 -12.39 10.95
CA LEU A 108 12.26 -13.66 10.27
C LEU A 108 13.60 -14.38 10.06
N GLN A 109 13.57 -15.70 10.23
CA GLN A 109 14.69 -16.57 9.88
C GLN A 109 14.88 -16.59 8.35
N PRO A 110 16.08 -16.91 7.82
CA PRO A 110 16.34 -16.91 6.39
C PRO A 110 15.30 -17.67 5.55
N ALA A 111 14.91 -18.87 5.98
CA ALA A 111 13.88 -19.67 5.31
C ALA A 111 12.48 -19.01 5.34
N GLN A 112 12.16 -18.23 6.37
CA GLN A 112 10.91 -17.48 6.46
C GLN A 112 10.95 -16.19 5.63
N GLN A 113 12.13 -15.60 5.44
CA GLN A 113 12.30 -14.41 4.60
C GLN A 113 11.97 -14.70 3.13
N GLU A 114 12.33 -15.87 2.62
CA GLU A 114 11.96 -16.28 1.25
C GLU A 114 10.43 -16.38 1.09
N LEU A 115 9.74 -17.01 2.04
CA LEU A 115 8.27 -17.10 2.04
C LEU A 115 7.62 -15.71 2.10
N TYR A 116 8.21 -14.81 2.88
CA TYR A 116 7.75 -13.43 3.00
C TYR A 116 7.97 -12.63 1.72
N ASP A 117 9.14 -12.75 1.10
CA ASP A 117 9.46 -12.07 -0.16
C ASP A 117 8.56 -12.56 -1.31
N ASP A 118 8.26 -13.86 -1.34
CA ASP A 118 7.34 -14.47 -2.29
C ASP A 118 5.91 -13.98 -2.10
N PHE A 119 5.47 -13.83 -0.85
CA PHE A 119 4.19 -13.22 -0.53
C PHE A 119 4.13 -11.78 -1.05
N LEU A 120 5.15 -10.96 -0.78
CA LEU A 120 5.22 -9.58 -1.25
C LEU A 120 5.23 -9.49 -2.77
N ALA A 121 5.94 -10.39 -3.45
CA ALA A 121 5.98 -10.45 -4.91
C ALA A 121 4.61 -10.79 -5.52
N LYS A 122 3.89 -11.75 -4.95
CA LYS A 122 2.52 -12.12 -5.39
C LYS A 122 1.53 -10.98 -5.22
N GLN A 123 1.72 -10.14 -4.20
CA GLN A 123 0.91 -8.95 -3.96
C GLN A 123 1.34 -7.76 -4.85
N GLY A 124 2.27 -7.96 -5.80
CA GLY A 124 2.70 -6.94 -6.76
C GLY A 124 3.70 -5.92 -6.20
N TRP A 125 4.20 -6.13 -4.98
CA TRP A 125 5.12 -5.19 -4.33
C TRP A 125 6.59 -5.40 -4.70
N MET A 126 6.93 -6.60 -5.18
CA MET A 126 8.26 -6.90 -5.73
C MET A 126 8.10 -7.63 -7.07
N LYS A 127 8.76 -7.15 -8.11
CA LYS A 127 8.92 -7.95 -9.33
C LYS A 127 10.13 -8.85 -9.11
N LYS A 128 9.91 -10.17 -9.09
CA LYS A 128 11.04 -11.11 -9.21
C LYS A 128 11.66 -10.90 -10.59
N ASN A 129 12.89 -10.42 -10.64
CA ASN A 129 13.69 -10.55 -11.87
C ASN A 129 13.89 -12.04 -12.10
N LYS A 130 13.25 -12.59 -13.13
CA LYS A 130 13.57 -13.93 -13.62
C LYS A 130 15.03 -13.88 -14.10
N LYS A 131 15.92 -14.55 -13.37
CA LYS A 131 17.22 -14.94 -13.91
C LYS A 131 17.03 -16.11 -14.86
#